data_AF-A0A812YVJ0-F1
#
_entry.id   AF-A0A812YVJ0-F1
#
_cell.length_a   1.000
_cell.length_b   1.000
_cell.length_c   1.000
_cell.angle_alpha   90.00
_cell.angle_beta   90.00
_cell.angle_gamma   90.00
#
_symmetry.space_group_name_H-M   'P 1'
#
loop_
_entity.id
_entity.type
_entity.pdbx_description
1 polymer ?
#
loop_
_entity_poly.entity_id
_entity_poly.type
_entity_poly.pdbx_seq_one_letter_code
_entity_poly.pdbx_strand_id
1 'polypeptide(L)'
;GFLVLSLRRSAPTHEEPAETREKSLRAIGWSDTALAQAVPTEMNRGPSQSASTEANAFAEGPFFFHIGFCNYTTYEFSVLPLTPGDTHEEAGRTLRDLHVPQTPRFLRAPNAFRTCIDFNAKWTAGWHVIFSDDAPQTAWDTVANKVEVEEQSILPEVEVWKGSAEEQRRRDLEASRKRTRSSTAARQPRSEQPAPKRRRRRKGPGHDGAPAVADGGEQPDLDPELEPWHAEDARERELEHVDNVDSVDHDRHSNTDSDHSEALDLALEQLEKELPADAAPPDAEQAATGRPETSLEEQRQALLSRLEAKAAETTTADSVADAEAAVGAATSRAGRKKTGTEIVVPVGHYGELHYYPPSNSCTAICRCKRHGNDCKKSRTFNELKNRSSGSRDRESLRSGQGRPVGLLVQWLMCQDSHPDRQTHCDTALPLLFSLDERKTARAFFSSMPKADEILRRERAQKPGESEEPEFIY
;
A
#
# COMPACT_ATOMS: atom_id res chain seq x y z
N GLY A 1 11.96 -6.80 27.24
CA GLY A 1 10.85 -6.11 27.94
C GLY A 1 9.63 -6.14 27.05
N PHE A 2 8.46 -6.36 27.63
CA PHE A 2 7.19 -6.19 26.93
C PHE A 2 6.87 -4.70 26.86
N LEU A 3 6.49 -4.22 25.67
CA LEU A 3 6.25 -2.79 25.42
C LEU A 3 4.75 -2.48 25.45
N VAL A 4 4.41 -1.35 26.07
CA VAL A 4 3.07 -0.79 26.05
C VAL A 4 3.11 0.59 25.40
N LEU A 5 2.28 0.78 24.39
CA LEU A 5 2.09 2.03 23.67
C LEU A 5 0.94 2.81 24.32
N SER A 6 1.18 4.06 24.67
CA SER A 6 0.12 5.01 25.05
C SER A 6 -0.08 6.02 23.93
N LEU A 7 -1.33 6.31 23.59
CA LEU A 7 -1.70 7.34 22.61
C LEU A 7 -2.46 8.43 23.33
N ARG A 8 -1.90 9.65 23.33
CA ARG A 8 -2.48 10.83 23.95
C ARG A 8 -2.95 11.77 22.86
N ARG A 9 -4.17 12.30 22.98
CA ARG A 9 -4.65 13.36 22.11
C ARG A 9 -3.87 14.62 22.46
N SER A 10 -3.18 15.24 21.49
CA SER A 10 -2.48 16.49 21.74
C SER A 10 -3.51 17.57 22.07
N ALA A 11 -3.27 18.33 23.13
CA ALA A 11 -4.05 19.52 23.39
C ALA A 11 -3.99 20.44 22.15
N PRO A 12 -5.10 21.09 21.74
CA PRO A 12 -5.07 22.05 20.66
C PRO A 12 -4.07 23.16 21.03
N THR A 13 -2.93 23.20 20.34
CA THR A 13 -1.75 23.98 20.74
C THR A 13 -1.92 25.49 20.61
N HIS A 14 -3.02 25.97 20.05
CA HIS A 14 -3.38 27.38 20.00
C HIS A 14 -4.88 27.46 19.69
N GLU A 15 -5.52 28.53 20.14
CA GLU A 15 -6.90 28.91 19.80
C GLU A 15 -7.14 28.78 18.29
N GLU A 16 -7.56 27.59 17.83
CA GLU A 16 -8.34 27.54 16.60
C GLU A 16 -9.58 28.39 16.91
N PRO A 17 -9.82 29.48 16.16
CA PRO A 17 -10.98 30.31 16.41
C PRO A 17 -12.21 29.40 16.41
N ALA A 18 -13.12 29.58 17.37
CA ALA A 18 -14.24 28.67 17.61
C ALA A 18 -15.05 28.35 16.32
N GLU A 19 -15.01 29.24 15.33
CA GLU A 19 -15.54 29.01 13.99
C GLU A 19 -14.91 27.83 13.23
N THR A 20 -13.61 27.58 13.33
CA THR A 20 -12.95 26.44 12.65
C THR A 20 -13.39 25.12 13.27
N ARG A 21 -13.61 25.11 14.59
CA ARG A 21 -14.13 23.96 15.33
C ARG A 21 -15.56 23.62 14.92
N GLU A 22 -16.44 24.62 14.75
CA GLU A 22 -17.79 24.39 14.21
C GLU A 22 -17.78 24.03 12.72
N LYS A 23 -16.94 24.65 11.89
CA LYS A 23 -16.83 24.35 10.45
C LYS A 23 -16.30 22.93 10.20
N SER A 24 -15.37 22.45 11.02
CA SER A 24 -14.87 21.07 10.95
C SER A 24 -15.98 20.06 11.30
N LEU A 25 -16.79 20.34 12.34
CA LEU A 25 -17.94 19.50 12.68
C LEU A 25 -19.06 19.54 11.62
N ARG A 26 -19.28 20.67 10.95
CA ARG A 26 -20.29 20.82 9.89
C ARG A 26 -19.86 20.26 8.53
N ALA A 27 -18.57 20.35 8.18
CA ALA A 27 -18.03 19.80 6.93
C ALA A 27 -18.13 18.27 6.83
N ILE A 28 -18.40 17.60 7.96
CA ILE A 28 -18.55 16.15 8.06
C ILE A 28 -19.97 15.67 7.68
N GLY A 29 -20.93 16.58 7.42
CA GLY A 29 -22.27 16.18 6.93
C GLY A 29 -23.12 15.44 7.98
N TRP A 30 -22.87 15.67 9.27
CA TRP A 30 -23.60 15.03 10.38
C TRP A 30 -24.68 15.90 11.02
N SER A 31 -25.09 17.01 10.38
CA SER A 31 -26.06 17.96 10.98
C SER A 31 -27.44 18.03 10.31
N ASP A 32 -27.76 17.18 9.34
CA ASP A 32 -29.13 17.11 8.80
C ASP A 32 -29.61 15.67 8.59
N THR A 33 -30.22 15.11 9.63
CA THR A 33 -31.26 14.08 9.49
C THR A 33 -32.56 14.60 10.11
N ALA A 34 -33.02 15.73 9.59
CA ALA A 34 -34.40 16.19 9.75
C ALA A 34 -35.25 15.64 8.60
N LEU A 35 -35.70 14.38 8.71
CA LEU A 35 -36.77 13.84 7.86
C LEU A 35 -37.42 12.59 8.46
N ALA A 36 -38.49 12.79 9.23
CA ALA A 36 -39.71 11.96 9.19
C ALA A 36 -40.82 12.61 10.05
N GLN A 37 -41.72 13.34 9.40
CA GLN A 37 -43.05 13.63 9.95
C GLN A 37 -44.01 12.46 9.67
N ALA A 38 -44.75 12.09 10.73
CA ALA A 38 -46.16 11.67 10.80
C ALA A 38 -46.68 10.51 9.92
N VAL A 39 -47.13 9.42 10.57
CA VAL A 39 -48.39 8.64 10.37
C VAL A 39 -48.57 7.70 11.61
N PRO A 40 -49.80 7.36 12.05
CA PRO A 40 -50.16 7.24 13.48
C PRO A 40 -50.18 5.82 14.05
N THR A 41 -50.13 5.78 15.39
CA THR A 41 -50.77 4.87 16.35
C THR A 41 -51.26 3.52 15.84
N GLU A 42 -50.60 2.41 16.25
CA GLU A 42 -51.21 1.40 17.13
C GLU A 42 -50.22 0.30 17.56
N MET A 43 -50.17 0.09 18.88
CA MET A 43 -49.93 -1.14 19.62
C MET A 43 -48.95 -2.20 19.05
N ASN A 44 -47.69 -2.15 19.52
CA ASN A 44 -47.07 -3.35 20.10
C ASN A 44 -45.89 -2.99 21.01
N ARG A 45 -46.09 -3.05 22.34
CA ARG A 45 -45.02 -2.94 23.34
C ARG A 45 -44.34 -4.30 23.49
N GLY A 46 -43.30 -4.55 22.70
CA GLY A 46 -42.24 -5.50 23.06
C GLY A 46 -41.15 -4.79 23.87
N PRO A 47 -40.45 -5.47 24.79
CA PRO A 47 -39.38 -4.85 25.57
C PRO A 47 -38.28 -4.37 24.63
N SER A 48 -38.14 -3.05 24.59
CA SER A 48 -37.21 -2.27 23.81
C SER A 48 -35.78 -2.78 24.00
N GLN A 49 -35.16 -3.23 22.91
CA GLN A 49 -33.71 -3.25 22.78
C GLN A 49 -33.22 -1.80 22.76
N SER A 50 -32.92 -1.26 23.95
CA SER A 50 -32.05 -0.10 24.09
C SER A 50 -30.60 -0.55 23.86
N ALA A 51 -30.28 -0.92 22.62
CA ALA A 51 -28.89 -0.86 22.14
C ALA A 51 -28.65 0.61 21.80
N SER A 52 -28.31 1.35 22.86
CA SER A 52 -27.96 2.75 22.85
C SER A 52 -27.00 3.06 21.71
N THR A 53 -27.32 4.15 21.02
CA THR A 53 -26.34 5.05 20.43
C THR A 53 -25.37 5.49 21.53
N GLU A 54 -24.43 4.62 21.89
CA GLU A 54 -23.17 5.01 22.51
C GLU A 54 -22.41 5.76 21.42
N ALA A 55 -22.83 7.00 21.20
CA ALA A 55 -21.99 7.99 20.56
C ALA A 55 -20.69 7.94 21.36
N ASN A 56 -19.65 7.34 20.76
CA ASN A 56 -18.32 7.18 21.31
C ASN A 56 -17.89 8.51 21.94
N ALA A 57 -18.17 8.68 23.22
CA ALA A 57 -17.49 9.65 24.05
C ALA A 57 -16.08 9.10 24.13
N PHE A 58 -15.27 9.45 23.11
CA PHE A 58 -13.85 9.18 23.12
C PHE A 58 -13.36 9.67 24.46
N ALA A 59 -13.05 8.74 25.35
CA ALA A 59 -12.67 9.06 26.71
C ALA A 59 -11.56 10.11 26.64
N GLU A 60 -11.67 11.19 27.42
CA GLU A 60 -10.72 12.32 27.38
C GLU A 60 -9.30 11.92 27.82
N GLY A 61 -9.10 10.64 28.18
CA GLY A 61 -7.83 10.07 28.61
C GLY A 61 -7.01 9.42 27.48
N PRO A 62 -5.77 9.03 27.81
CA PRO A 62 -4.90 8.30 26.88
C PRO A 62 -5.37 6.86 26.67
N PHE A 63 -5.19 6.36 25.45
CA PHE A 63 -5.41 4.95 25.12
C PHE A 63 -4.13 4.14 25.35
N PHE A 64 -4.24 2.96 25.97
CA PHE A 64 -3.11 2.07 26.20
C PHE A 64 -3.25 0.78 25.37
N PHE A 65 -2.15 0.35 24.78
CA PHE A 65 -2.08 -0.83 23.94
C PHE A 65 -0.84 -1.65 24.28
N HIS A 66 -1.03 -2.89 24.70
CA HIS A 66 0.07 -3.84 24.78
C HIS A 66 0.41 -4.36 23.39
N ILE A 67 1.69 -4.27 22.99
CA ILE A 67 2.15 -4.76 21.68
C ILE A 67 2.53 -6.23 21.82
N GLY A 68 1.72 -7.13 21.25
CA GLY A 68 1.90 -8.58 21.39
C GLY A 68 2.84 -9.19 20.35
N PHE A 69 2.85 -8.66 19.13
CA PHE A 69 3.70 -9.14 18.04
C PHE A 69 3.99 -7.99 17.09
N CYS A 70 5.23 -7.87 16.61
CA CYS A 70 5.64 -6.90 15.59
C CYS A 70 6.37 -7.63 14.46
N ASN A 71 5.90 -7.44 13.23
CA ASN A 71 6.61 -7.84 12.03
C ASN A 71 7.53 -6.71 11.58
N TYR A 72 8.83 -6.83 11.82
CA TYR A 72 9.81 -5.79 11.47
C TYR A 72 10.01 -5.59 9.95
N THR A 73 9.55 -6.53 9.11
CA THR A 73 9.59 -6.37 7.65
C THR A 73 8.45 -5.51 7.14
N THR A 74 7.24 -5.67 7.71
CA THR A 74 6.05 -4.93 7.27
C THR A 74 5.67 -3.78 8.19
N TYR A 75 6.32 -3.69 9.35
CA TYR A 75 5.94 -2.83 10.48
C TYR A 75 4.49 -3.02 10.94
N GLU A 76 3.89 -4.18 10.63
CA GLU A 76 2.57 -4.54 11.14
C GLU A 76 2.72 -5.14 12.53
N PHE A 77 1.89 -4.69 13.46
CA PHE A 77 1.87 -5.23 14.81
C PHE A 77 0.46 -5.53 15.30
N SER A 78 0.37 -6.46 16.25
CA SER A 78 -0.86 -6.76 16.98
C SER A 78 -0.85 -6.05 18.32
N VAL A 79 -2.03 -5.57 18.71
CA VAL A 79 -2.24 -4.83 19.94
C VAL A 79 -3.37 -5.44 20.75
N LEU A 80 -3.22 -5.39 22.07
CA LEU A 80 -4.27 -5.66 23.04
C LEU A 80 -4.64 -4.33 23.73
N PRO A 81 -5.86 -3.79 23.54
CA PRO A 81 -6.30 -2.60 24.24
C PRO A 81 -6.36 -2.84 25.75
N LEU A 82 -5.82 -1.91 26.52
CA LEU A 82 -5.81 -1.93 27.98
C LEU A 82 -6.57 -0.73 28.53
N THR A 83 -7.25 -0.92 29.66
CA THR A 83 -7.99 0.16 30.32
C THR A 83 -7.10 0.79 31.40
N PRO A 84 -6.93 2.13 31.46
CA PRO A 84 -6.17 2.74 32.53
C PRO A 84 -6.83 2.49 33.88
N GLY A 85 -6.03 2.08 34.86
CA GLY A 85 -6.39 1.99 36.27
C GLY A 85 -5.69 3.08 37.09
N ASP A 86 -5.40 2.75 38.35
CA ASP A 86 -4.78 3.68 39.30
C ASP A 86 -3.28 3.91 39.01
N THR A 87 -2.75 5.02 39.50
CA THR A 87 -1.31 5.32 39.51
C THR A 87 -0.84 5.34 40.95
N HIS A 88 0.27 4.66 41.23
CA HIS A 88 0.83 4.56 42.57
C HIS A 88 2.36 4.67 42.54
N GLU A 89 2.98 4.89 43.70
CA GLU A 89 4.44 4.96 43.82
C GLU A 89 4.95 3.76 44.60
N GLU A 90 5.95 3.08 44.04
CA GLU A 90 6.62 1.94 44.67
C GLU A 90 8.13 2.06 44.51
N ALA A 91 8.87 1.95 45.62
CA ALA A 91 10.35 2.08 45.64
C ALA A 91 10.88 3.34 44.92
N GLY A 92 10.13 4.45 44.95
CA GLY A 92 10.49 5.70 44.28
C GLY A 92 10.22 5.72 42.77
N ARG A 93 9.52 4.73 42.24
CA ARG A 93 9.05 4.66 40.85
C ARG A 93 7.56 4.93 40.80
N THR A 94 7.13 5.65 39.77
CA THR A 94 5.70 5.87 39.51
C THR A 94 5.20 4.75 38.59
N LEU A 95 4.40 3.85 39.15
CA LEU A 95 3.78 2.73 38.44
C LEU A 95 2.34 3.05 38.09
N ARG A 96 1.90 2.60 36.92
CA ARG A 96 0.51 2.72 36.47
C ARG A 96 -0.09 1.35 36.26
N ASP A 97 -1.28 1.16 36.82
CA ASP A 97 -2.07 -0.03 36.64
C ASP A 97 -2.81 0.05 35.30
N LEU A 98 -2.71 -1.01 34.52
CA LEU A 98 -3.49 -1.19 33.30
C LEU A 98 -4.29 -2.48 33.41
N HIS A 99 -5.61 -2.36 33.25
CA HIS A 99 -6.51 -3.49 33.31
C HIS A 99 -6.59 -4.20 31.95
N VAL A 100 -6.38 -5.51 31.99
CA VAL A 100 -6.55 -6.42 30.86
C VAL A 100 -8.04 -6.77 30.76
N PRO A 101 -8.65 -6.70 29.57
CA PRO A 101 -10.05 -7.10 29.41
C PRO A 101 -10.25 -8.58 29.78
N GLN A 102 -11.40 -8.91 30.37
CA GLN A 102 -11.72 -10.28 30.84
C GLN A 102 -11.56 -11.34 29.74
N THR A 103 -11.76 -10.97 28.49
CA THR A 103 -11.51 -11.82 27.32
C THR A 103 -10.49 -11.11 26.43
N PRO A 104 -9.18 -11.34 26.62
CA PRO A 104 -8.15 -10.66 25.86
C PRO A 104 -8.22 -11.06 24.39
N ARG A 105 -8.37 -10.06 23.52
CA ARG A 105 -8.39 -10.25 22.07
C ARG A 105 -7.35 -9.34 21.44
N PHE A 106 -6.31 -9.96 20.89
CA PHE A 106 -5.35 -9.25 20.06
C PHE A 106 -6.00 -8.85 18.74
N LEU A 107 -5.83 -7.58 18.39
CA LEU A 107 -6.30 -6.98 17.15
C LEU A 107 -5.08 -6.57 16.32
N ARG A 108 -5.22 -6.55 14.99
CA ARG A 108 -4.24 -5.85 14.15
C ARG A 108 -4.29 -4.36 14.48
N ALA A 109 -3.13 -3.70 14.59
CA ALA A 109 -3.05 -2.30 14.97
C ALA A 109 -4.00 -1.37 14.17
N PRO A 110 -4.10 -1.47 12.82
CA PRO A 110 -5.04 -0.63 12.07
C PRO A 110 -6.50 -0.81 12.50
N ASN A 111 -6.91 -2.02 12.88
CA ASN A 111 -8.28 -2.30 13.30
C ASN A 111 -8.57 -1.70 14.69
N ALA A 112 -7.63 -1.87 15.64
CA ALA A 112 -7.77 -1.28 16.96
C ALA A 112 -7.76 0.26 16.91
N PHE A 113 -6.89 0.84 16.09
CA PHE A 113 -6.78 2.28 15.96
C PHE A 113 -8.03 2.91 15.33
N ARG A 114 -8.62 2.27 14.32
CA ARG A 114 -9.90 2.72 13.72
C ARG A 114 -11.05 2.77 14.70
N THR A 115 -11.08 1.90 15.70
CA THR A 115 -12.16 1.85 16.68
C THR A 115 -11.95 2.80 17.86
N CYS A 116 -10.69 3.09 18.21
CA CYS A 116 -10.36 3.83 19.43
C CYS A 116 -9.92 5.28 19.18
N ILE A 117 -9.40 5.60 17.99
CA ILE A 117 -8.73 6.87 17.74
C ILE A 117 -9.57 7.76 16.82
N ASP A 118 -9.77 9.01 17.23
CA ASP A 118 -10.25 10.06 16.33
C ASP A 118 -9.10 10.60 15.47
N PHE A 119 -8.99 10.12 14.23
CA PHE A 119 -7.96 10.57 13.29
C PHE A 119 -8.11 12.03 12.89
N ASN A 120 -9.18 12.74 13.23
CA ASN A 120 -9.25 14.19 12.97
C ASN A 120 -8.35 14.98 13.94
N ALA A 121 -8.08 14.42 15.13
CA ALA A 121 -7.24 15.04 16.13
C ALA A 121 -5.74 14.73 15.94
N LYS A 122 -4.89 15.50 16.61
CA LYS A 122 -3.45 15.24 16.72
C LYS A 122 -3.19 14.20 17.82
N TRP A 123 -2.22 13.32 17.60
CA TRP A 123 -1.86 12.26 18.55
C TRP A 123 -0.36 12.18 18.77
N THR A 124 0.02 12.07 20.04
CA THR A 124 1.37 11.70 20.47
C THR A 124 1.38 10.29 21.02
N ALA A 125 2.47 9.58 20.76
CA ALA A 125 2.76 8.26 21.30
C ALA A 125 3.78 8.40 22.43
N GLY A 126 3.45 7.81 23.58
CA GLY A 126 4.37 7.59 24.70
C GLY A 126 4.58 6.10 24.94
N TRP A 127 5.71 5.74 25.53
CA TRP A 127 6.13 4.34 25.69
C TRP A 127 6.24 3.97 27.15
N HIS A 128 5.74 2.78 27.48
CA HIS A 128 5.79 2.23 28.83
C HIS A 128 6.36 0.81 28.75
N VAL A 129 7.06 0.40 29.81
CA VAL A 129 7.58 -0.97 29.95
C VAL A 129 6.79 -1.66 31.05
N ILE A 130 6.42 -2.93 30.82
CA ILE A 130 5.79 -3.73 31.88
C ILE A 130 6.80 -3.90 33.02
N PHE A 131 6.43 -3.43 34.20
CA PHE A 131 7.20 -3.62 35.41
C PHE A 131 7.13 -5.09 35.80
N SER A 132 8.29 -5.70 36.01
CA SER A 132 8.43 -7.07 36.48
C SER A 132 9.56 -7.07 37.49
N ASP A 133 9.24 -7.44 38.70
CA ASP A 133 10.22 -7.71 39.74
C ASP A 133 10.36 -9.23 39.97
N ASP A 134 11.37 -9.60 40.74
CA ASP A 134 11.59 -10.99 41.17
C ASP A 134 10.85 -11.29 42.48
N ALA A 135 9.89 -10.43 42.89
CA ALA A 135 9.17 -10.62 44.13
C ALA A 135 8.27 -11.87 44.02
N PRO A 136 8.27 -12.76 45.02
CA PRO A 136 7.40 -13.92 45.01
C PRO A 136 5.94 -13.47 45.10
N GLN A 137 5.18 -13.65 44.02
CA GLN A 137 3.75 -13.36 44.01
C GLN A 137 2.99 -14.44 44.79
N THR A 138 2.07 -14.04 45.67
CA THR A 138 1.13 -14.99 46.27
C THR A 138 -0.02 -15.29 45.30
N ALA A 139 -0.69 -16.43 45.46
CA ALA A 139 -1.84 -16.80 44.62
C ALA A 139 -3.02 -15.80 44.67
N TRP A 140 -3.03 -14.89 45.65
CA TRP A 140 -4.02 -13.82 45.79
C TRP A 140 -3.60 -12.54 45.06
N ASP A 141 -2.29 -12.35 44.85
CA ASP A 141 -1.72 -11.20 44.12
C ASP A 141 -1.78 -11.41 42.60
N THR A 142 -1.96 -12.64 42.15
CA THR A 142 -2.24 -12.97 40.74
C THR A 142 -3.67 -12.61 40.36
N VAL A 143 -4.04 -11.33 40.45
CA VAL A 143 -5.24 -10.83 39.80
C VAL A 143 -4.94 -10.88 38.30
N ALA A 144 -5.46 -11.90 37.63
CA ALA A 144 -5.15 -12.29 36.25
C ALA A 144 -5.39 -11.21 35.17
N ASN A 145 -5.85 -10.00 35.56
CA ASN A 145 -6.33 -8.96 34.68
C ASN A 145 -5.72 -7.57 34.95
N LYS A 146 -4.56 -7.48 35.61
CA LYS A 146 -3.85 -6.21 35.81
C LYS A 146 -2.39 -6.38 35.40
N VAL A 147 -1.83 -5.36 34.73
CA VAL A 147 -0.40 -5.23 34.50
C VAL A 147 0.06 -3.87 34.99
N GLU A 148 1.22 -3.82 35.63
CA GLU A 148 1.84 -2.59 36.09
C GLU A 148 2.86 -2.14 35.06
N VAL A 149 2.85 -0.85 34.74
CA VAL A 149 3.77 -0.27 33.76
C VAL A 149 4.48 0.94 34.32
N GLU A 150 5.73 1.10 33.91
CA GLU A 150 6.58 2.26 34.19
C GLU A 150 6.79 3.05 32.89
N GLU A 151 6.69 4.38 32.96
CA GLU A 151 6.91 5.25 31.79
C GLU A 151 8.39 5.23 31.40
N GLN A 152 8.68 4.92 30.14
CA GLN A 152 10.04 4.74 29.65
C GLN A 152 10.62 6.06 29.16
N SER A 153 11.35 6.75 30.04
CA SER A 153 11.95 8.07 29.75
C SER A 153 13.03 8.06 28.67
N ILE A 154 13.61 6.90 28.33
CA ILE A 154 14.64 6.76 27.29
C ILE A 154 14.07 7.04 25.89
N LEU A 155 12.80 6.70 25.66
CA LEU A 155 12.15 6.92 24.37
C LEU A 155 11.37 8.23 24.45
N PRO A 156 11.66 9.22 23.58
CA PRO A 156 10.90 10.47 23.58
C PRO A 156 9.45 10.21 23.19
N GLU A 157 8.55 11.07 23.66
CA GLU A 157 7.22 11.14 23.07
C GLU A 157 7.33 11.53 21.59
N VAL A 158 6.63 10.81 20.72
CA VAL A 158 6.66 11.02 19.27
C VAL A 158 5.30 11.45 18.79
N GLU A 159 5.21 12.53 18.03
CA GLU A 159 4.00 12.88 17.30
C GLU A 159 3.78 11.88 16.17
N VAL A 160 2.79 11.00 16.33
CA VAL A 160 2.52 9.91 15.37
C VAL A 160 1.44 10.27 14.35
N TRP A 161 0.65 11.31 14.63
CA TRP A 161 -0.40 11.75 13.73
C TRP A 161 -0.74 13.23 13.91
N LYS A 162 -0.75 13.99 12.80
CA LYS A 162 -0.99 15.45 12.81
C LYS A 162 -2.46 15.85 12.64
N GLY A 163 -3.36 14.89 12.57
CA GLY A 163 -4.77 15.10 12.23
C GLY A 163 -5.03 14.96 10.73
N SER A 164 -6.20 14.43 10.36
CA SER A 164 -6.58 14.11 8.99
C SER A 164 -6.37 15.26 8.01
N ALA A 165 -6.72 16.49 8.40
CA ALA A 165 -6.62 17.66 7.53
C ALA A 165 -5.15 18.04 7.21
N GLU A 166 -4.27 18.01 8.21
CA GLU A 166 -2.85 18.33 8.04
C GLU A 166 -2.14 17.22 7.26
N GLU A 167 -2.47 15.97 7.55
CA GLU A 167 -1.95 14.81 6.84
C GLU A 167 -2.37 14.80 5.36
N GLN A 168 -3.62 15.15 5.08
CA GLN A 168 -4.10 15.29 3.70
C GLN A 168 -3.37 16.42 2.97
N ARG A 169 -3.25 17.60 3.60
CA ARG A 169 -2.49 18.73 3.03
C ARG A 169 -1.04 18.35 2.73
N ARG A 170 -0.39 17.62 3.64
CA ARG A 170 0.98 17.11 3.44
C ARG A 170 1.06 16.20 2.22
N ARG A 171 0.14 15.25 2.08
CA ARG A 171 0.07 14.35 0.91
C ARG A 171 -0.16 15.11 -0.39
N ASP A 172 -1.03 16.11 -0.39
CA ASP A 172 -1.32 16.92 -1.58
C ASP A 172 -0.09 17.76 -1.99
N LEU A 173 0.64 18.31 -1.02
CA LEU A 173 1.91 19.00 -1.27
C LEU A 173 2.99 18.05 -1.80
N GLU A 174 3.11 16.84 -1.27
CA GLU A 174 4.03 15.83 -1.79
C GLU A 174 3.66 15.37 -3.20
N ALA A 175 2.37 15.15 -3.46
CA ALA A 175 1.87 14.80 -4.78
C ALA A 175 2.15 15.91 -5.81
N SER A 176 1.95 17.18 -5.43
CA SER A 176 2.27 18.32 -6.31
C SER A 176 3.77 18.45 -6.58
N ARG A 177 4.64 18.22 -5.58
CA ARG A 177 6.11 18.17 -5.76
C ARG A 177 6.55 17.03 -6.68
N LYS A 178 5.91 15.86 -6.60
CA LYS A 178 6.18 14.74 -7.50
C LYS A 178 5.76 15.07 -8.94
N ARG A 179 4.63 15.76 -9.13
CA ARG A 179 4.17 16.23 -10.45
C ARG A 179 5.13 17.25 -11.09
N THR A 180 5.60 18.23 -10.33
CA THR A 180 6.52 19.26 -10.86
C THR A 180 7.89 18.70 -11.22
N ARG A 181 8.43 17.76 -10.43
CA ARG A 181 9.69 17.07 -10.78
C ARG A 181 9.59 16.29 -12.10
N SER A 182 8.45 15.64 -12.36
CA SER A 182 8.22 14.92 -13.61
C SER A 182 8.14 15.85 -14.83
N SER A 183 7.61 17.06 -14.69
CA SER A 183 7.48 17.99 -15.83
C SER A 183 8.79 18.69 -16.17
N THR A 184 9.64 18.98 -15.18
CA THR A 184 10.89 19.71 -15.42
C THR A 184 11.98 18.80 -15.99
N ALA A 185 12.01 17.52 -15.60
CA ALA A 185 12.93 16.53 -16.19
C ALA A 185 12.65 16.27 -17.68
N ALA A 186 11.39 16.44 -18.14
CA ALA A 186 11.03 16.29 -19.56
C ALA A 186 11.35 17.53 -20.41
N ARG A 187 11.72 18.66 -19.79
CA ARG A 187 11.94 19.94 -20.46
C ARG A 187 13.36 20.47 -20.35
N GLN A 188 14.34 19.64 -19.97
CA GLN A 188 15.72 20.01 -20.24
C GLN A 188 15.83 20.28 -21.76
N PRO A 189 16.16 21.52 -22.16
CA PRO A 189 16.38 21.83 -23.56
C PRO A 189 17.48 20.89 -24.00
N ARG A 190 17.15 20.02 -24.94
CA ARG A 190 18.07 19.13 -25.60
C ARG A 190 19.11 20.04 -26.25
N SER A 191 20.15 20.37 -25.50
CA SER A 191 21.27 21.19 -25.94
C SER A 191 21.69 20.62 -27.27
N GLU A 192 21.77 21.49 -28.26
CA GLU A 192 22.02 21.26 -29.67
C GLU A 192 23.12 20.21 -29.90
N GLN A 193 22.79 18.93 -29.78
CA GLN A 193 23.66 17.90 -30.29
C GLN A 193 23.52 17.93 -31.81
N PRO A 194 24.64 18.10 -32.54
CA PRO A 194 24.64 18.26 -33.98
C PRO A 194 23.93 17.07 -34.63
N ALA A 195 22.97 17.38 -35.49
CA ALA A 195 22.10 16.41 -36.15
C ALA A 195 22.89 15.20 -36.67
N PRO A 196 22.52 13.95 -36.31
CA PRO A 196 23.18 12.77 -36.85
C PRO A 196 22.93 12.74 -38.36
N LYS A 197 24.01 12.94 -39.13
CA LYS A 197 24.02 12.89 -40.60
C LYS A 197 23.34 11.61 -41.06
N ARG A 198 22.17 11.73 -41.70
CA ARG A 198 21.47 10.65 -42.41
C ARG A 198 22.46 9.95 -43.34
N ARG A 199 22.93 8.77 -42.94
CA ARG A 199 23.78 7.92 -43.76
C ARG A 199 22.94 7.40 -44.92
N ARG A 200 23.10 8.05 -46.07
CA ARG A 200 22.46 7.74 -47.36
C ARG A 200 22.77 6.28 -47.71
N ARG A 201 21.75 5.43 -47.65
CA ARG A 201 21.80 4.01 -48.02
C ARG A 201 22.20 3.92 -49.50
N ARG A 202 23.47 3.56 -49.78
CA ARG A 202 23.96 3.33 -51.14
C ARG A 202 23.21 2.14 -51.74
N LYS A 203 22.56 2.39 -52.88
CA LYS A 203 21.98 1.41 -53.80
C LYS A 203 23.15 0.62 -54.40
N GLY A 204 23.24 -0.67 -54.11
CA GLY A 204 24.21 -1.56 -54.74
C GLY A 204 23.87 -1.79 -56.22
N PRO A 205 24.88 -2.03 -57.08
CA PRO A 205 24.66 -2.33 -58.49
C PRO A 205 24.11 -3.77 -58.62
N GLY A 206 22.92 -3.86 -59.22
CA GLY A 206 22.31 -5.11 -59.63
C GLY A 206 23.01 -5.65 -60.88
N HIS A 207 23.27 -6.95 -60.84
CA HIS A 207 23.85 -7.78 -61.86
C HIS A 207 22.84 -8.02 -62.99
N ASP A 208 23.30 -7.87 -64.23
CA ASP A 208 22.59 -8.19 -65.47
C ASP A 208 22.17 -9.67 -65.54
N GLY A 209 21.00 -9.92 -66.14
CA GLY A 209 20.52 -11.27 -66.46
C GLY A 209 19.08 -11.31 -66.96
N ALA A 210 18.82 -10.78 -68.16
CA ALA A 210 17.66 -11.11 -69.02
C ALA A 210 17.91 -12.50 -69.71
N PRO A 211 16.97 -13.15 -70.44
CA PRO A 211 15.81 -12.54 -71.13
C PRO A 211 14.49 -13.35 -71.24
N ALA A 212 13.45 -12.59 -71.67
CA ALA A 212 12.35 -12.90 -72.60
C ALA A 212 11.42 -14.11 -72.38
N VAL A 213 10.11 -13.84 -72.24
CA VAL A 213 9.04 -14.25 -73.19
C VAL A 213 7.86 -13.25 -73.09
N ALA A 214 7.26 -12.94 -74.25
CA ALA A 214 6.12 -12.08 -74.52
C ALA A 214 4.78 -12.52 -73.87
N ASP A 215 3.82 -11.62 -73.74
CA ASP A 215 2.67 -11.50 -74.66
C ASP A 215 1.48 -10.70 -74.05
N GLY A 216 0.80 -9.97 -74.94
CA GLY A 216 -0.50 -9.28 -74.93
C GLY A 216 -1.35 -9.04 -73.67
N GLY A 217 -1.95 -7.84 -73.60
CA GLY A 217 -3.15 -7.60 -72.80
C GLY A 217 -3.53 -6.12 -72.69
N GLU A 218 -4.52 -5.71 -73.50
CA GLU A 218 -5.03 -4.37 -73.73
C GLU A 218 -5.62 -3.62 -72.50
N GLN A 219 -5.52 -2.29 -72.53
CA GLN A 219 -6.39 -1.35 -71.78
C GLN A 219 -7.83 -1.40 -72.33
N PRO A 220 -8.85 -0.91 -71.58
CA PRO A 220 -9.22 0.50 -71.78
C PRO A 220 -9.55 1.28 -70.48
N ASP A 221 -9.08 2.52 -70.47
CA ASP A 221 -9.78 3.77 -70.14
C ASP A 221 -11.00 3.73 -69.21
N LEU A 222 -10.83 4.31 -68.01
CA LEU A 222 -11.91 4.94 -67.26
C LEU A 222 -11.50 6.35 -66.84
N ASP A 223 -12.31 7.29 -67.32
CA ASP A 223 -12.31 8.74 -67.17
C ASP A 223 -12.47 9.18 -65.68
N PRO A 224 -11.82 10.27 -65.23
CA PRO A 224 -12.02 10.83 -63.90
C PRO A 224 -13.05 11.98 -63.95
N GLU A 225 -14.27 11.71 -63.49
CA GLU A 225 -15.27 12.77 -63.26
C GLU A 225 -14.99 13.45 -61.91
N LEU A 226 -14.47 14.68 -62.01
CA LEU A 226 -14.28 15.64 -60.94
C LEU A 226 -15.62 16.10 -60.38
N GLU A 227 -15.92 15.80 -59.12
CA GLU A 227 -16.98 16.52 -58.40
C GLU A 227 -16.46 17.80 -57.72
N PRO A 228 -17.25 18.89 -57.72
CA PRO A 228 -16.79 20.23 -57.39
C PRO A 228 -16.87 20.50 -55.89
N TRP A 229 -15.92 21.32 -55.45
CA TRP A 229 -15.89 21.96 -54.15
C TRP A 229 -17.14 22.84 -53.95
N HIS A 230 -17.99 22.49 -52.99
CA HIS A 230 -18.94 23.43 -52.39
C HIS A 230 -18.33 24.02 -51.11
N ALA A 231 -17.71 25.18 -51.30
CA ALA A 231 -17.59 26.18 -50.25
C ALA A 231 -18.93 26.94 -50.14
N GLU A 232 -19.16 27.53 -48.96
CA GLU A 232 -20.33 28.33 -48.55
C GLU A 232 -21.43 27.56 -47.79
N ASP A 233 -21.22 27.38 -46.48
CA ASP A 233 -22.26 27.79 -45.53
C ASP A 233 -21.63 28.25 -44.22
N ALA A 234 -21.38 29.56 -44.15
CA ALA A 234 -21.00 30.28 -42.96
C ALA A 234 -22.23 31.06 -42.49
N ARG A 235 -22.95 30.53 -41.48
CA ARG A 235 -23.80 31.34 -40.60
C ARG A 235 -24.21 30.58 -39.33
N GLU A 236 -23.83 31.18 -38.20
CA GLU A 236 -24.51 31.15 -36.91
C GLU A 236 -24.75 29.78 -36.26
N ARG A 237 -23.76 29.32 -35.49
CA ARG A 237 -24.04 28.67 -34.20
C ARG A 237 -23.30 29.38 -33.09
N GLU A 238 -24.08 30.16 -32.37
CA GLU A 238 -23.75 30.91 -31.18
C GLU A 238 -23.07 30.06 -30.11
N LEU A 239 -22.25 30.77 -29.34
CA LEU A 239 -21.55 30.31 -28.16
C LEU A 239 -22.50 29.75 -27.10
N GLU A 240 -22.34 28.47 -26.78
CA GLU A 240 -22.47 28.00 -25.40
C GLU A 240 -21.14 27.36 -24.99
N HIS A 241 -20.23 28.24 -24.57
CA HIS A 241 -19.01 27.88 -23.85
C HIS A 241 -19.42 27.48 -22.44
N VAL A 242 -19.86 26.23 -22.26
CA VAL A 242 -20.02 25.67 -20.92
C VAL A 242 -18.63 25.37 -20.41
N ASP A 243 -18.20 26.11 -19.39
CA ASP A 243 -17.01 25.86 -18.61
C ASP A 243 -16.96 24.39 -18.20
N ASN A 244 -16.19 23.59 -18.95
CA ASN A 244 -15.88 22.23 -18.59
C ASN A 244 -14.78 22.31 -17.53
N VAL A 245 -15.23 22.52 -16.30
CA VAL A 245 -14.44 22.49 -15.09
C VAL A 245 -13.57 21.24 -15.11
N ASP A 246 -12.26 21.46 -15.00
CA ASP A 246 -11.22 20.44 -14.85
C ASP A 246 -11.72 19.25 -14.03
N SER A 247 -12.02 18.15 -14.73
CA SER A 247 -12.21 16.84 -14.13
C SER A 247 -10.84 16.37 -13.65
N VAL A 248 -10.50 16.76 -12.43
CA VAL A 248 -9.29 16.34 -11.73
C VAL A 248 -9.32 14.81 -11.59
N ASP A 249 -8.52 14.14 -12.43
CA ASP A 249 -8.14 12.74 -12.29
C ASP A 249 -7.54 12.51 -10.90
N HIS A 250 -8.38 12.13 -9.93
CA HIS A 250 -8.00 11.85 -8.55
C HIS A 250 -7.60 10.38 -8.29
N ASP A 251 -7.80 9.47 -9.25
CA ASP A 251 -7.58 8.03 -9.02
C ASP A 251 -6.26 7.50 -9.60
N ARG A 252 -5.16 8.17 -9.27
CA ARG A 252 -3.80 7.67 -9.52
C ARG A 252 -3.02 7.48 -8.23
N HIS A 253 -3.58 6.69 -7.30
CA HIS A 253 -2.80 6.08 -6.22
C HIS A 253 -1.89 4.99 -6.79
N SER A 254 -0.76 5.45 -7.33
CA SER A 254 0.39 4.62 -7.66
C SER A 254 1.02 4.13 -6.35
N ASN A 255 0.92 2.84 -6.06
CA ASN A 255 1.68 2.15 -5.00
C ASN A 255 3.19 2.08 -5.35
N THR A 256 3.83 3.24 -5.52
CA THR A 256 5.27 3.39 -5.81
C THR A 256 6.08 3.80 -4.57
N ASP A 257 5.62 3.46 -3.36
CA ASP A 257 6.47 3.50 -2.16
C ASP A 257 7.49 2.35 -2.11
N SER A 258 7.46 1.44 -3.10
CA SER A 258 8.45 0.37 -3.29
C SER A 258 9.87 0.89 -3.49
N ASP A 259 10.06 2.01 -4.19
CA ASP A 259 11.40 2.45 -4.61
C ASP A 259 12.15 3.15 -3.46
N HIS A 260 11.44 3.62 -2.42
CA HIS A 260 12.08 4.27 -1.28
C HIS A 260 12.56 3.27 -0.21
N SER A 261 11.93 2.10 -0.13
CA SER A 261 12.34 1.00 0.75
C SER A 261 13.65 0.38 0.30
N GLU A 262 13.84 0.15 -1.01
CA GLU A 262 15.09 -0.44 -1.54
C GLU A 262 16.31 0.45 -1.28
N ALA A 263 16.16 1.78 -1.34
CA ALA A 263 17.25 2.70 -1.04
C ALA A 263 17.66 2.70 0.44
N LEU A 264 16.70 2.48 1.35
CA LEU A 264 16.97 2.42 2.79
C LEU A 264 17.62 1.08 3.17
N ASP A 265 17.17 -0.02 2.56
CA ASP A 265 17.72 -1.36 2.76
C ASP A 265 19.19 -1.42 2.28
N LEU A 266 19.51 -0.81 1.13
CA LEU A 266 20.89 -0.69 0.63
C LEU A 266 21.79 0.13 1.56
N ALA A 267 21.26 1.19 2.19
CA ALA A 267 22.00 2.02 3.12
C ALA A 267 22.30 1.29 4.45
N LEU A 268 21.37 0.48 4.94
CA LEU A 268 21.55 -0.37 6.12
C LEU A 268 22.56 -1.49 5.85
N GLU A 269 22.49 -2.14 4.70
CA GLU A 269 23.43 -3.20 4.30
C GLU A 269 24.86 -2.65 4.13
N GLN A 270 25.03 -1.42 3.65
CA GLN A 270 26.32 -0.73 3.63
C GLN A 270 26.84 -0.44 5.04
N LEU A 271 25.97 -0.04 5.97
CA LEU A 271 26.35 0.25 7.36
C LEU A 271 26.81 -1.01 8.11
N GLU A 272 26.15 -2.15 7.90
CA GLU A 272 26.56 -3.45 8.46
C GLU A 272 27.91 -3.91 7.91
N LYS A 273 28.18 -3.62 6.63
CA LYS A 273 29.44 -4.01 5.98
C LYS A 273 30.63 -3.14 6.39
N GLU A 274 30.37 -1.90 6.85
CA GLU A 274 31.39 -0.99 7.39
C GLU A 274 31.68 -1.25 8.88
N LEU A 275 30.88 -2.07 9.57
CA LEU A 275 31.21 -2.52 10.93
C LEU A 275 32.34 -3.57 10.87
N PRO A 276 33.47 -3.35 11.57
CA PRO A 276 34.59 -4.28 11.52
C PRO A 276 34.21 -5.65 12.10
N ALA A 277 34.39 -6.70 11.30
CA ALA A 277 34.03 -8.09 11.62
C ALA A 277 34.85 -8.75 12.75
N ASP A 278 35.84 -8.03 13.32
CA ASP A 278 36.80 -8.57 14.30
C ASP A 278 36.60 -8.01 15.73
N ALA A 279 35.36 -7.73 16.13
CA ALA A 279 35.03 -7.59 17.55
C ALA A 279 34.73 -8.97 18.15
N ALA A 280 35.75 -9.84 18.22
CA ALA A 280 35.67 -11.04 19.03
C ALA A 280 35.40 -10.64 20.50
N PRO A 281 34.48 -11.32 21.21
CA PRO A 281 34.30 -11.08 22.63
C PRO A 281 35.63 -11.40 23.35
N PRO A 282 36.21 -10.47 24.12
CA PRO A 282 37.43 -10.76 24.85
C PRO A 282 37.13 -11.83 25.90
N ASP A 283 37.92 -12.90 25.87
CA ASP A 283 37.92 -13.96 26.86
C ASP A 283 37.99 -13.39 28.28
N ALA A 284 37.08 -13.88 29.13
CA ALA A 284 36.73 -13.33 30.43
C ALA A 284 37.73 -13.62 31.57
N GLU A 285 39.04 -13.64 31.32
CA GLU A 285 40.01 -14.01 32.37
C GLU A 285 41.26 -13.14 32.55
N GLN A 286 41.36 -11.97 31.91
CA GLN A 286 42.49 -11.05 32.18
C GLN A 286 42.07 -9.57 32.19
N ALA A 287 41.63 -9.07 33.34
CA ALA A 287 41.53 -7.64 33.60
C ALA A 287 41.83 -7.31 35.08
N ALA A 288 43.10 -7.44 35.45
CA ALA A 288 43.67 -6.81 36.63
C ALA A 288 44.91 -5.98 36.25
N THR A 289 44.78 -5.10 35.26
CA THR A 289 45.73 -4.00 35.03
C THR A 289 45.00 -2.81 34.41
N GLY A 290 45.06 -1.68 35.12
CA GLY A 290 44.26 -0.48 34.88
C GLY A 290 44.37 0.10 33.47
N ARG A 291 43.28 -0.03 32.71
CA ARG A 291 42.95 0.94 31.67
C ARG A 291 42.07 2.04 32.29
N PRO A 292 42.34 3.33 32.03
CA PRO A 292 41.42 4.37 32.42
C PRO A 292 40.10 4.14 31.69
N GLU A 293 39.02 3.96 32.44
CA GLU A 293 37.66 4.01 31.91
C GLU A 293 37.46 5.38 31.30
N THR A 294 37.58 5.49 29.97
CA THR A 294 37.11 6.68 29.28
C THR A 294 35.60 6.72 29.45
N SER A 295 35.14 7.83 30.01
CA SER A 295 33.73 8.06 30.31
C SER A 295 32.89 7.79 29.06
N LEU A 296 31.73 7.18 29.22
CA LEU A 296 30.77 6.91 28.14
C LEU A 296 30.42 8.22 27.38
N GLU A 297 30.52 9.36 28.07
CA GLU A 297 30.39 10.71 27.51
C GLU A 297 31.53 11.07 26.55
N GLU A 298 32.78 10.70 26.86
CA GLU A 298 33.95 10.92 25.98
C GLU A 298 33.86 10.06 24.72
N GLN A 299 33.34 8.83 24.84
CA GLN A 299 33.12 7.96 23.67
C GLN A 299 32.02 8.54 22.77
N ARG A 300 30.94 9.06 23.34
CA ARG A 300 29.86 9.73 22.60
C ARG A 300 30.36 11.00 21.90
N GLN A 301 31.18 11.79 22.57
CA GLN A 301 31.73 13.03 22.03
C GLN A 301 32.74 12.76 20.89
N ALA A 302 33.57 11.73 21.02
CA ALA A 302 34.46 11.29 19.95
C ALA A 302 33.72 10.77 18.71
N LEU A 303 32.57 10.12 18.89
CA LEU A 303 31.74 9.62 17.79
C LEU A 303 31.04 10.77 17.05
N LEU A 304 30.53 11.76 17.79
CA LEU A 304 29.97 12.98 17.20
C LEU A 304 31.02 13.78 16.40
N SER A 305 32.23 13.97 16.96
CA SER A 305 33.31 14.66 16.24
C SER A 305 33.76 13.93 14.96
N ARG A 306 33.70 12.58 14.94
CA ARG A 306 33.98 11.79 13.73
C ARG A 306 32.90 11.96 12.66
N LEU A 307 31.63 12.03 13.05
CA LEU A 307 30.52 12.25 12.11
C LEU A 307 30.55 13.67 11.52
N GLU A 308 30.90 14.67 12.32
CA GLU A 308 31.07 16.05 11.85
C GLU A 308 32.26 16.18 10.88
N ALA A 309 33.39 15.51 11.15
CA ALA A 309 34.53 15.49 10.24
C ALA A 309 34.19 14.81 8.89
N LYS A 310 33.43 13.70 8.91
CA LYS A 310 32.99 12.99 7.70
C LYS A 310 32.00 13.83 6.87
N ALA A 311 31.11 14.59 7.54
CA ALA A 311 30.21 15.53 6.87
C ALA A 311 30.97 16.71 6.21
N ALA A 312 32.03 17.20 6.85
CA ALA A 312 32.89 18.26 6.29
C ALA A 312 33.68 17.79 5.06
N GLU A 313 34.15 16.53 5.04
CA GLU A 313 34.83 15.93 3.87
C GLU A 313 33.90 15.69 2.68
N THR A 314 32.60 15.46 2.93
CA THR A 314 31.61 15.25 1.86
C THR A 314 31.24 16.56 1.14
N THR A 315 31.58 17.72 1.71
CA THR A 315 31.21 19.04 1.15
C THR A 315 32.29 19.64 0.25
N THR A 316 33.50 19.07 0.20
CA THR A 316 34.65 19.64 -0.53
C THR A 316 35.12 18.84 -1.75
N ALA A 317 34.46 17.74 -2.09
CA ALA A 317 34.91 16.82 -3.14
C ALA A 317 33.92 16.64 -4.31
N ASP A 318 33.24 17.71 -4.76
CA ASP A 318 32.44 17.66 -5.99
C ASP A 318 32.92 18.71 -7.01
N SER A 319 34.01 18.37 -7.69
CA SER A 319 34.53 19.08 -8.85
C SER A 319 35.42 18.14 -9.67
N VAL A 320 34.88 17.75 -10.84
CA VAL A 320 35.52 17.09 -12.01
C VAL A 320 35.81 15.58 -11.88
N ALA A 321 35.03 14.75 -12.58
CA ALA A 321 35.49 13.92 -13.70
C ALA A 321 34.47 12.82 -14.11
N ASP A 322 34.54 12.48 -15.40
CA ASP A 322 33.78 11.52 -16.19
C ASP A 322 33.30 10.21 -15.55
N ALA A 323 32.07 9.82 -15.90
CA ALA A 323 31.68 8.43 -16.07
C ALA A 323 30.59 8.28 -17.16
N GLU A 324 31.04 7.92 -18.36
CA GLU A 324 30.22 7.32 -19.41
C GLU A 324 29.65 5.94 -18.99
N ALA A 325 28.56 5.56 -19.67
CA ALA A 325 28.00 4.21 -19.83
C ALA A 325 26.91 3.75 -18.84
N ALA A 326 25.65 4.09 -19.16
CA ALA A 326 24.57 3.13 -19.43
C ALA A 326 23.22 3.86 -19.65
N VAL A 327 22.95 4.30 -20.89
CA VAL A 327 21.64 4.87 -21.26
C VAL A 327 20.93 3.92 -22.23
N GLY A 328 20.03 3.11 -21.67
CA GLY A 328 19.12 2.24 -22.40
C GLY A 328 17.68 2.76 -22.39
N ALA A 329 17.32 3.47 -23.47
CA ALA A 329 15.97 3.58 -24.06
C ALA A 329 14.73 3.67 -23.14
N ALA A 330 14.44 4.86 -22.59
CA ALA A 330 13.08 5.23 -22.17
C ALA A 330 12.26 5.67 -23.39
N THR A 331 11.49 4.74 -23.95
CA THR A 331 10.52 5.00 -25.01
C THR A 331 9.24 5.60 -24.42
N SER A 332 8.73 6.65 -25.05
CA SER A 332 7.47 7.29 -24.73
C SER A 332 6.30 6.28 -24.86
N ARG A 333 5.51 6.14 -23.79
CA ARG A 333 4.27 5.34 -23.77
C ARG A 333 3.16 6.05 -24.57
N ALA A 334 3.30 6.11 -25.89
CA ALA A 334 2.13 6.14 -26.76
C ALA A 334 1.36 4.83 -26.51
N GLY A 335 0.04 4.90 -26.31
CA GLY A 335 -0.81 3.78 -25.93
C GLY A 335 -0.40 2.48 -26.61
N ARG A 336 0.25 1.60 -25.85
CA ARG A 336 0.78 0.33 -26.35
C ARG A 336 -0.43 -0.44 -26.85
N LYS A 337 -0.60 -0.52 -28.18
CA LYS A 337 -1.66 -1.32 -28.82
C LYS A 337 -1.64 -2.68 -28.13
N LYS A 338 -2.76 -3.04 -27.48
CA LYS A 338 -2.90 -4.31 -26.76
C LYS A 338 -2.47 -5.40 -27.75
N THR A 339 -1.32 -6.00 -27.49
CA THR A 339 -0.88 -7.17 -28.24
C THR A 339 -1.98 -8.20 -28.03
N GLY A 340 -2.65 -8.62 -29.11
CA GLY A 340 -3.86 -9.47 -29.11
C GLY A 340 -3.63 -10.89 -28.61
N THR A 341 -2.80 -11.07 -27.59
CA THR A 341 -2.51 -12.33 -26.90
C THR A 341 -3.33 -12.50 -25.63
N GLU A 342 -4.26 -11.58 -25.34
CA GLU A 342 -5.18 -11.67 -24.21
C GLU A 342 -6.19 -12.80 -24.43
N ILE A 343 -6.26 -13.72 -23.46
CA ILE A 343 -7.26 -14.79 -23.45
C ILE A 343 -8.39 -14.33 -22.55
N VAL A 344 -9.59 -14.18 -23.11
CA VAL A 344 -10.79 -13.75 -22.39
C VAL A 344 -11.77 -14.90 -22.33
N VAL A 345 -12.16 -15.29 -21.11
CA VAL A 345 -13.15 -16.35 -20.85
C VAL A 345 -14.34 -15.74 -20.11
N PRO A 346 -15.56 -15.76 -20.69
CA PRO A 346 -16.75 -15.29 -20.00
C PRO A 346 -17.13 -16.25 -18.87
N VAL A 347 -17.46 -15.71 -17.70
CA VAL A 347 -17.84 -16.46 -16.50
C VAL A 347 -19.33 -16.28 -16.25
N GLY A 348 -20.14 -16.82 -17.17
CA GLY A 348 -21.60 -16.68 -17.15
C GLY A 348 -22.05 -15.21 -17.17
N HIS A 349 -22.98 -14.85 -16.28
CA HIS A 349 -23.48 -13.48 -16.12
C HIS A 349 -22.68 -12.66 -15.08
N TYR A 350 -21.71 -13.27 -14.42
CA TYR A 350 -20.93 -12.63 -13.36
C TYR A 350 -19.86 -11.70 -13.90
N GLY A 351 -19.21 -12.07 -14.99
CA GLY A 351 -18.14 -11.26 -15.53
C GLY A 351 -17.26 -12.01 -16.51
N GLU A 352 -16.00 -11.61 -16.57
CA GLU A 352 -15.00 -12.17 -17.47
C GLU A 352 -13.68 -12.37 -16.76
N LEU A 353 -12.95 -13.40 -17.16
CA LEU A 353 -11.60 -13.68 -16.70
C LEU A 353 -10.62 -13.43 -17.85
N HIS A 354 -9.71 -12.47 -17.64
CA HIS A 354 -8.74 -12.01 -18.61
C HIS A 354 -7.35 -12.49 -18.22
N TYR A 355 -6.75 -13.36 -19.02
CA TYR A 355 -5.38 -13.81 -18.85
C TYR A 355 -4.44 -13.10 -19.83
N TYR A 356 -3.35 -12.57 -19.28
CA TYR A 356 -2.31 -11.83 -20.00
C TYR A 356 -1.03 -12.66 -20.02
N PRO A 357 -0.72 -13.39 -21.11
CA PRO A 357 0.47 -14.24 -21.18
C PRO A 357 1.81 -13.53 -20.93
N PRO A 358 2.04 -12.29 -21.41
CA PRO A 358 3.33 -11.62 -21.21
C PRO A 358 3.66 -11.32 -19.74
N SER A 359 2.66 -10.92 -18.95
CA SER A 359 2.81 -10.65 -17.51
C SER A 359 2.54 -11.89 -16.65
N ASN A 360 2.04 -12.97 -17.25
CA ASN A 360 1.52 -14.15 -16.57
C ASN A 360 0.56 -13.74 -15.43
N SER A 361 -0.38 -12.85 -15.74
CA SER A 361 -1.35 -12.31 -14.79
C SER A 361 -2.77 -12.58 -15.26
N CYS A 362 -3.66 -12.79 -14.32
CA CYS A 362 -5.07 -13.05 -14.54
C CYS A 362 -5.90 -12.01 -13.80
N THR A 363 -6.89 -11.44 -14.48
CA THR A 363 -7.76 -10.39 -13.96
C THR A 363 -9.21 -10.78 -14.15
N ALA A 364 -9.95 -10.87 -13.06
CA ALA A 364 -11.39 -10.97 -13.05
C ALA A 364 -11.99 -9.56 -13.21
N ILE A 365 -12.94 -9.40 -14.12
CA ILE A 365 -13.67 -8.16 -14.36
C ILE A 365 -15.16 -8.45 -14.12
N CYS A 366 -15.73 -7.79 -13.12
CA CYS A 366 -17.14 -7.91 -12.75
C CYS A 366 -18.01 -7.17 -13.78
N ARG A 367 -19.13 -7.78 -14.19
CA ARG A 367 -20.11 -7.17 -15.11
C ARG A 367 -21.37 -6.66 -14.41
N CYS A 368 -21.40 -6.68 -13.07
CA CYS A 368 -22.52 -6.16 -12.30
C CYS A 368 -22.69 -4.64 -12.54
N LYS A 369 -23.88 -4.25 -13.01
CA LYS A 369 -24.22 -2.83 -13.25
C LYS A 369 -24.10 -1.97 -11.98
N ARG A 370 -24.24 -2.57 -10.79
CA ARG A 370 -24.13 -1.88 -9.50
C ARG A 370 -22.68 -1.48 -9.16
N HIS A 371 -21.69 -2.20 -9.68
CA HIS A 371 -20.28 -1.99 -9.32
C HIS A 371 -19.52 -1.13 -10.32
N GLY A 372 -20.12 -0.83 -11.47
CA GLY A 372 -19.49 -0.07 -12.55
C GLY A 372 -18.42 -0.87 -13.32
N ASN A 373 -17.83 -0.24 -14.34
CA ASN A 373 -16.90 -0.91 -15.26
C ASN A 373 -15.49 -1.16 -14.68
N ASP A 374 -15.18 -0.58 -13.53
CA ASP A 374 -13.84 -0.66 -12.90
C ASP A 374 -13.73 -1.70 -11.78
N CYS A 375 -14.78 -2.47 -11.55
CA CYS A 375 -14.77 -3.53 -10.55
C CYS A 375 -13.96 -4.73 -11.04
N LYS A 376 -12.71 -4.83 -10.59
CA LYS A 376 -11.75 -5.84 -11.05
C LYS A 376 -10.86 -6.35 -9.94
N LYS A 377 -10.43 -7.61 -10.08
CA LYS A 377 -9.48 -8.25 -9.17
C LYS A 377 -8.41 -9.01 -9.93
N SER A 378 -7.14 -8.79 -9.60
CA SER A 378 -6.01 -9.40 -10.30
C SER A 378 -5.14 -10.27 -9.41
N ARG A 379 -4.61 -11.35 -9.98
CA ARG A 379 -3.59 -12.21 -9.39
C ARG A 379 -2.55 -12.62 -10.43
N THR A 380 -1.32 -12.85 -10.01
CA THR A 380 -0.25 -13.35 -10.88
C THR A 380 -0.17 -14.87 -10.79
N PHE A 381 0.08 -15.53 -11.93
CA PHE A 381 0.31 -16.97 -12.01
C PHE A 381 1.80 -17.31 -11.81
N ASN A 382 2.65 -16.30 -11.71
CA ASN A 382 4.09 -16.48 -11.47
C ASN A 382 4.33 -17.02 -10.05
N GLU A 383 4.75 -18.28 -9.96
CA GLU A 383 5.57 -18.75 -8.85
C GLU A 383 6.94 -18.08 -8.94
N LEU A 384 7.06 -16.85 -8.47
CA LEU A 384 8.33 -16.24 -8.08
C LEU A 384 9.51 -16.48 -9.06
N LYS A 385 9.50 -15.82 -10.22
CA LYS A 385 10.80 -15.54 -10.90
C LYS A 385 11.70 -14.61 -10.07
N ASN A 386 11.18 -13.98 -9.00
CA ASN A 386 11.96 -13.22 -8.02
C ASN A 386 12.67 -14.13 -6.99
N ARG A 387 13.26 -15.24 -7.45
CA ARG A 387 14.23 -16.05 -6.69
C ARG A 387 15.62 -15.41 -6.65
N SER A 388 15.83 -14.28 -7.34
CA SER A 388 17.12 -13.61 -7.45
C SER A 388 17.55 -12.82 -6.21
N SER A 389 16.66 -12.56 -5.25
CA SER A 389 17.05 -12.06 -3.92
C SER A 389 17.26 -13.28 -3.01
N GLY A 390 18.51 -13.64 -2.70
CA GLY A 390 18.95 -14.89 -2.04
C GLY A 390 18.44 -15.18 -0.62
N SER A 391 17.25 -14.70 -0.23
CA SER A 391 16.62 -15.01 1.04
C SER A 391 15.98 -16.40 1.00
N ARG A 392 16.66 -17.38 1.61
CA ARG A 392 16.17 -18.77 1.80
C ARG A 392 14.91 -18.84 2.69
N ASP A 393 14.62 -17.80 3.48
CA ASP A 393 13.49 -17.80 4.41
C ASP A 393 12.14 -17.41 3.78
N ARG A 394 12.12 -17.00 2.50
CA ARG A 394 10.86 -16.65 1.80
C ARG A 394 10.06 -17.84 1.29
N GLU A 395 10.59 -19.06 1.35
CA GLU A 395 9.89 -20.26 0.86
C GLU A 395 8.71 -20.67 1.77
N SER A 396 8.79 -20.39 3.08
CA SER A 396 7.72 -20.65 4.06
C SER A 396 6.61 -19.58 4.06
N LEU A 397 6.94 -18.33 3.75
CA LEU A 397 5.99 -17.20 3.82
C LEU A 397 4.94 -17.19 2.69
N ARG A 398 5.08 -18.04 1.66
CA ARG A 398 4.11 -18.10 0.55
C ARG A 398 3.51 -19.48 0.30
N SER A 399 3.79 -20.47 1.13
CA SER A 399 2.98 -21.69 1.19
C SER A 399 1.58 -21.31 1.65
N GLY A 400 0.62 -21.25 0.74
CA GLY A 400 -0.76 -20.87 1.03
C GLY A 400 -1.43 -19.93 0.03
N GLN A 401 -0.69 -19.31 -0.91
CA GLN A 401 -1.35 -18.43 -1.91
C GLN A 401 -2.27 -19.19 -2.89
N GLY A 402 -2.15 -20.52 -2.95
CA GLY A 402 -3.06 -21.37 -3.71
C GLY A 402 -3.00 -21.12 -5.21
N ARG A 403 -3.95 -21.72 -5.92
CA ARG A 403 -4.09 -21.55 -7.35
C ARG A 403 -5.14 -20.46 -7.62
N PRO A 404 -4.78 -19.34 -8.25
CA PRO A 404 -5.60 -18.12 -8.25
C PRO A 404 -6.96 -18.21 -8.97
N VAL A 405 -7.17 -19.18 -9.88
CA VAL A 405 -8.41 -19.23 -10.70
C VAL A 405 -9.65 -19.48 -9.84
N GLY A 406 -9.63 -20.45 -8.92
CA GLY A 406 -10.79 -20.75 -8.06
C GLY A 406 -11.21 -19.54 -7.23
N LEU A 407 -10.22 -18.81 -6.68
CA LEU A 407 -10.45 -17.57 -5.93
C LEU A 407 -11.05 -16.46 -6.80
N LEU A 408 -10.49 -16.20 -7.98
CA LEU A 408 -10.95 -15.12 -8.87
C LEU A 408 -12.37 -15.40 -9.40
N VAL A 409 -12.69 -16.66 -9.67
CA VAL A 409 -14.03 -17.04 -10.13
C VAL A 409 -15.04 -16.95 -8.98
N GLN A 410 -14.68 -17.42 -7.78
CA GLN A 410 -15.55 -17.25 -6.61
C GLN A 410 -15.80 -15.77 -6.29
N TRP A 411 -14.78 -14.92 -6.47
CA TRP A 411 -14.93 -13.47 -6.35
C TRP A 411 -15.96 -12.91 -7.34
N LEU A 412 -15.99 -13.37 -8.58
CA LEU A 412 -17.03 -12.98 -9.55
C LEU A 412 -18.41 -13.50 -9.13
N MET A 413 -18.50 -14.77 -8.71
CA MET A 413 -19.76 -15.41 -8.33
C MET A 413 -20.41 -14.77 -7.10
N CYS A 414 -19.64 -14.18 -6.19
CA CYS A 414 -20.17 -13.50 -5.00
C CYS A 414 -20.59 -12.05 -5.25
N GLN A 415 -20.53 -11.54 -6.48
CA GLN A 415 -20.84 -10.13 -6.79
C GLN A 415 -22.19 -9.67 -6.24
N ASP A 416 -23.19 -10.56 -6.21
CA ASP A 416 -24.55 -10.16 -5.85
C ASP A 416 -24.75 -9.91 -4.36
N SER A 417 -23.86 -10.49 -3.54
CA SER A 417 -23.81 -10.32 -2.09
C SER A 417 -23.22 -8.98 -1.65
N HIS A 418 -22.69 -8.18 -2.59
CA HIS A 418 -22.04 -6.90 -2.29
C HIS A 418 -22.85 -5.74 -2.88
N PRO A 419 -23.29 -4.77 -2.05
CA PRO A 419 -24.14 -3.67 -2.51
C PRO A 419 -23.42 -2.71 -3.46
N ASP A 420 -22.10 -2.53 -3.30
CA ASP A 420 -21.30 -1.57 -4.05
C ASP A 420 -19.93 -2.13 -4.45
N ARG A 421 -19.21 -1.38 -5.29
CA ARG A 421 -17.88 -1.74 -5.79
C ARG A 421 -16.86 -1.91 -4.66
N GLN A 422 -16.87 -1.01 -3.68
CA GLN A 422 -15.86 -0.96 -2.63
C GLN A 422 -15.96 -2.20 -1.75
N THR A 423 -17.18 -2.53 -1.33
CA THR A 423 -17.47 -3.74 -0.55
C THR A 423 -17.12 -5.00 -1.33
N HIS A 424 -17.39 -5.07 -2.64
CA HIS A 424 -17.01 -6.23 -3.46
C HIS A 424 -15.48 -6.39 -3.59
N CYS A 425 -14.74 -5.29 -3.75
CA CYS A 425 -13.28 -5.30 -3.83
C CYS A 425 -12.61 -5.63 -2.49
N ASP A 426 -13.04 -4.94 -1.42
CA ASP A 426 -12.39 -4.96 -0.11
C ASP A 426 -12.83 -6.13 0.76
N THR A 427 -14.11 -6.50 0.72
CA THR A 427 -14.66 -7.50 1.63
C THR A 427 -14.33 -8.90 1.17
N ALA A 428 -14.27 -9.12 -0.15
CA ALA A 428 -14.02 -10.44 -0.72
C ALA A 428 -12.54 -10.87 -0.64
N LEU A 429 -11.95 -10.74 0.55
CA LEU A 429 -10.63 -11.27 0.87
C LEU A 429 -10.66 -12.80 0.85
N PRO A 430 -9.52 -13.45 0.58
CA PRO A 430 -9.47 -14.90 0.47
C PRO A 430 -9.88 -15.65 1.75
N LEU A 431 -9.84 -14.97 2.90
CA LEU A 431 -10.31 -15.48 4.20
C LEU A 431 -11.83 -15.64 4.29
N LEU A 432 -12.61 -15.01 3.42
CA LEU A 432 -14.08 -15.11 3.44
C LEU A 432 -14.63 -16.29 2.65
N PHE A 433 -13.86 -16.80 1.68
CA PHE A 433 -14.32 -17.94 0.90
C PHE A 433 -13.88 -19.23 1.57
N SER A 434 -14.81 -20.15 1.77
CA SER A 434 -14.49 -21.51 2.17
C SER A 434 -13.70 -22.23 1.07
N LEU A 435 -12.99 -23.29 1.46
CA LEU A 435 -12.30 -24.18 0.52
C LEU A 435 -13.28 -24.80 -0.50
N ASP A 436 -14.48 -25.15 -0.04
CA ASP A 436 -15.50 -25.79 -0.87
C ASP A 436 -16.05 -24.84 -1.95
N GLU A 437 -16.29 -23.58 -1.60
CA GLU A 437 -16.70 -22.55 -2.55
C GLU A 437 -15.65 -22.33 -3.64
N ARG A 438 -14.37 -22.28 -3.29
CA ARG A 438 -13.28 -22.14 -4.28
C ARG A 438 -13.20 -23.34 -5.23
N LYS A 439 -13.38 -24.55 -4.71
CA LYS A 439 -13.40 -25.77 -5.53
C LYS A 439 -14.60 -25.80 -6.47
N THR A 440 -15.78 -25.45 -5.96
CA THR A 440 -17.00 -25.33 -6.77
C THR A 440 -16.84 -24.29 -7.86
N ALA A 441 -16.29 -23.10 -7.54
CA ALA A 441 -16.01 -22.06 -8.50
C ALA A 441 -15.00 -22.49 -9.58
N ARG A 442 -13.93 -23.20 -9.19
CA ARG A 442 -12.97 -23.78 -10.13
C ARG A 442 -13.64 -24.80 -11.06
N ALA A 443 -14.42 -25.73 -10.50
CA ALA A 443 -15.13 -26.74 -11.30
C ALA A 443 -16.12 -26.10 -12.29
N PHE A 444 -16.85 -25.08 -11.84
CA PHE A 444 -17.71 -24.26 -12.69
C PHE A 444 -16.92 -23.60 -13.83
N PHE A 445 -15.78 -22.98 -13.53
CA PHE A 445 -14.93 -22.37 -14.55
C PHE A 445 -14.37 -23.39 -15.55
N SER A 446 -13.93 -24.57 -15.09
CA SER A 446 -13.42 -25.63 -15.97
C SER A 446 -14.45 -26.11 -17.00
N SER A 447 -15.74 -25.93 -16.73
CA SER A 447 -16.81 -26.25 -17.70
C SER A 447 -16.99 -25.20 -18.81
N MET A 448 -16.33 -24.04 -18.70
CA MET A 448 -16.50 -22.93 -19.65
C MET A 448 -15.64 -23.11 -20.91
N PRO A 449 -16.13 -22.67 -22.09
CA PRO A 449 -15.33 -22.66 -23.31
C PRO A 449 -14.04 -21.85 -23.13
N LYS A 450 -12.91 -22.43 -23.56
CA LYS A 450 -11.54 -21.85 -23.43
C LYS A 450 -10.99 -21.73 -22.01
N ALA A 451 -11.69 -22.22 -20.98
CA ALA A 451 -11.15 -22.25 -19.62
C ALA A 451 -9.83 -23.04 -19.53
N ASP A 452 -9.73 -24.13 -20.28
CA ASP A 452 -8.52 -24.96 -20.38
C ASP A 452 -7.28 -24.18 -20.83
N GLU A 453 -7.44 -23.10 -21.60
CA GLU A 453 -6.31 -22.27 -22.03
C GLU A 453 -5.73 -21.46 -20.87
N ILE A 454 -6.57 -20.99 -19.95
CA ILE A 454 -6.15 -20.29 -18.73
C ILE A 454 -5.65 -21.30 -17.68
N LEU A 455 -6.38 -22.41 -17.47
CA LEU A 455 -6.03 -23.42 -16.47
C LEU A 455 -4.68 -24.10 -16.74
N ARG A 456 -4.32 -24.31 -18.01
CA ARG A 456 -2.99 -24.84 -18.39
C ARG A 456 -1.83 -23.88 -18.13
N ARG A 457 -2.12 -22.59 -17.98
CA ARG A 457 -1.11 -21.54 -17.73
C ARG A 457 -0.92 -21.25 -16.25
N GLU A 458 -1.91 -21.63 -15.44
CA GLU A 458 -1.81 -21.59 -13.98
C GLU A 458 -0.65 -22.47 -13.51
N ARG A 459 -0.02 -22.10 -12.40
CA ARG A 459 1.10 -22.86 -11.83
C ARG A 459 0.70 -24.32 -11.60
N ALA A 460 1.64 -25.22 -11.86
CA ALA A 460 1.45 -26.64 -11.56
C ALA A 460 1.28 -26.84 -10.04
N GLN A 461 0.44 -27.79 -9.66
CA GLN A 461 0.30 -28.20 -8.27
C GLN A 461 1.62 -28.82 -7.79
N LYS A 462 2.16 -28.33 -6.67
CA LYS A 462 3.37 -28.93 -6.09
C LYS A 462 3.03 -30.29 -5.46
N PRO A 463 3.96 -31.26 -5.43
CA PRO A 463 3.76 -32.51 -4.70
C PRO A 463 3.42 -32.23 -3.23
N GLY A 464 2.28 -32.75 -2.75
CA GLY A 464 1.81 -32.53 -1.37
C GLY A 464 1.03 -31.22 -1.15
N GLU A 465 0.97 -30.33 -2.13
CA GLU A 465 0.10 -29.15 -2.07
C GLU A 465 -1.34 -29.56 -2.40
N SER A 466 -2.32 -29.12 -1.61
CA SER A 466 -3.72 -29.33 -1.93
C SER A 466 -4.10 -28.54 -3.21
N GLU A 467 -5.07 -29.04 -3.98
CA GLU A 467 -5.51 -28.35 -5.22
C GLU A 467 -5.90 -26.89 -4.98
N GLU A 468 -6.51 -26.65 -3.82
CA GLU A 468 -6.78 -25.34 -3.24
C GLU A 468 -6.34 -25.41 -1.75
N PRO A 469 -5.56 -24.45 -1.23
CA PRO A 469 -5.17 -24.42 0.18
C PRO A 469 -6.37 -24.05 1.05
N GLU A 470 -6.40 -24.51 2.29
CA GLU A 470 -7.49 -24.20 3.23
C GLU A 470 -7.53 -22.69 3.54
N PHE A 471 -6.35 -22.10 3.76
CA PHE A 471 -6.15 -20.68 4.03
C PHE A 471 -5.35 -20.02 2.91
N ILE A 472 -5.86 -18.90 2.38
CA ILE A 472 -5.13 -18.05 1.43
C ILE A 472 -4.77 -16.76 2.14
N TYR A 473 -3.47 -16.47 2.21
CA TYR A 473 -2.90 -15.27 2.83
C TYR A 473 -2.66 -14.15 1.82
#